data_AF-A0A290ZQY7-F1
#
_entry.id   AF-A0A290ZQY7-F1
#
_cell.length_a   1.000
_cell.length_b   1.000
_cell.length_c   1.000
_cell.angle_alpha   90.00
_cell.angle_beta   90.00
_cell.angle_gamma   90.00
#
_symmetry.space_group_name_H-M   'P 1'
#
loop_
_entity.id
_entity.type
_entity.pdbx_description
1 polymer ?
#
loop_
_entity_poly.entity_id
_entity_poly.type
_entity_poly.pdbx_seq_one_letter_code
_entity_poly.pdbx_strand_id
1 'polypeptide(L)'
;MASCDRRHPSIHPSPHDPPRTPIPSRPFPPDIRAETTPMTDGLTAFEHALARFPDEAADLLRTLPDRRGAIPAAEAERLGELLGTDRRSLMIALLPVAAAFAHPAISAFAVGAVAAGRTTPDGRAALYLGANFEVGGEFPTLSVHAEQAAAAHAWLAGETGLSALAASSPPCGHCRQFLYELEDAQALEILSASEEAPGYRTTTLARLLPDAFGPHILGIAGGFMANRGSAPRLVFDEARDAVREAALQAASASYAPYTGAFAGCALQTADGGIVVGRTVENAAHNPGLSAAQMAFSAFNAGPLRGDFTAIRRVVLVEHATMSSQAALAERCAHALAPWAAFECCRARLASMD
;
A
#
# COMPACT_ATOMS: atom_id res chain seq x y z
N MET A 1 37.81 15.12 -32.21
CA MET A 1 37.64 14.00 -33.16
C MET A 1 38.61 12.89 -32.76
N ALA A 2 38.09 11.84 -32.10
CA ALA A 2 38.79 10.58 -31.88
C ALA A 2 37.70 9.50 -31.77
N SER A 3 37.54 8.72 -32.84
CA SER A 3 36.57 7.64 -32.97
C SER A 3 37.06 6.42 -32.19
N CYS A 4 36.31 6.01 -31.16
CA CYS A 4 36.57 4.78 -30.42
C CYS A 4 35.83 3.62 -31.12
N ASP A 5 36.57 2.85 -31.92
CA ASP A 5 36.09 1.66 -32.60
C ASP A 5 36.37 0.42 -31.73
N ARG A 6 35.39 0.00 -30.91
CA ARG A 6 35.45 -1.27 -30.16
C ARG A 6 34.69 -2.34 -30.94
N ARG A 7 35.44 -3.22 -31.62
CA ARG A 7 34.93 -4.47 -32.19
C ARG A 7 34.52 -5.43 -31.06
N HIS A 8 33.23 -5.77 -30.99
CA HIS A 8 32.72 -6.89 -30.19
C HIS A 8 33.12 -8.23 -30.84
N PRO A 9 33.57 -9.23 -30.07
CA PRO A 9 33.70 -10.59 -30.59
C PRO A 9 32.31 -11.19 -30.79
N SER A 10 32.04 -11.63 -32.02
CA SER A 10 30.85 -12.37 -32.42
C SER A 10 30.81 -13.72 -31.70
N ILE A 11 29.84 -13.87 -30.79
CA ILE A 11 29.51 -15.15 -30.14
C ILE A 11 28.82 -16.01 -31.20
N HIS A 12 29.52 -17.02 -31.72
CA HIS A 12 28.91 -18.04 -32.56
C HIS A 12 28.08 -19.00 -31.67
N PRO A 13 26.83 -19.31 -32.03
CA PRO A 13 26.03 -20.30 -31.31
C PRO A 13 26.64 -21.71 -31.47
N SER A 14 26.67 -22.46 -30.36
CA SER A 14 27.10 -23.86 -30.31
C SER A 14 26.18 -24.75 -31.15
N PRO A 15 26.67 -25.77 -31.87
CA PRO A 15 25.88 -26.62 -32.78
C PRO A 15 24.85 -27.55 -32.07
N HIS A 16 24.62 -27.36 -30.76
CA HIS A 16 23.71 -28.16 -29.96
C HIS A 16 22.49 -27.40 -29.40
N ASP A 17 22.29 -26.12 -29.74
CA ASP A 17 21.08 -25.41 -29.34
C ASP A 17 19.90 -25.79 -30.25
N PRO A 18 18.77 -26.30 -29.69
CA PRO A 18 17.56 -26.52 -30.47
C PRO A 18 17.03 -25.18 -31.00
N PRO A 19 16.36 -25.16 -32.17
CA PRO A 19 15.84 -23.92 -32.75
C PRO A 19 14.86 -23.26 -31.77
N ARG A 20 15.16 -22.03 -31.37
CA ARG A 20 14.24 -21.21 -30.56
C ARG A 20 12.98 -20.97 -31.39
N THR A 21 11.89 -21.61 -31.00
CA THR A 21 10.56 -21.28 -31.51
C THR A 21 10.23 -19.83 -31.13
N PRO A 22 9.83 -18.98 -32.09
CA PRO A 22 9.35 -17.65 -31.77
C PRO A 22 8.16 -17.77 -30.82
N ILE A 23 8.25 -17.11 -29.66
CA ILE A 23 7.10 -16.98 -28.75
C ILE A 23 6.05 -16.18 -29.53
N PRO A 24 4.83 -16.70 -29.73
CA PRO A 24 3.79 -15.94 -30.41
C PRO A 24 3.50 -14.66 -29.62
N SER A 25 3.57 -13.52 -30.30
CA SER A 25 3.17 -12.23 -29.73
C SER A 25 1.68 -12.31 -29.40
N ARG A 26 1.34 -12.48 -28.12
CA ARG A 26 -0.02 -12.21 -27.67
C ARG A 26 -0.24 -10.70 -27.85
N PRO A 27 -1.29 -10.26 -28.57
CA PRO A 27 -1.62 -8.86 -28.60
C PRO A 27 -1.88 -8.39 -27.16
N PHE A 28 -1.33 -7.23 -26.81
CA PHE A 28 -1.73 -6.54 -25.58
C PHE A 28 -3.25 -6.39 -25.59
N PRO A 29 -3.96 -6.64 -24.47
CA PRO A 29 -5.38 -6.32 -24.39
C PRO A 29 -5.57 -4.83 -24.74
N PRO A 30 -6.66 -4.48 -25.43
CA PRO A 30 -6.94 -3.09 -25.80
C PRO A 30 -7.01 -2.21 -24.54
N ASP A 31 -6.61 -0.94 -24.65
CA ASP A 31 -6.63 0.10 -23.61
C ASP A 31 -7.75 -0.11 -22.57
N ILE A 32 -7.38 -0.71 -21.43
CA ILE A 32 -8.28 -0.89 -20.29
C ILE A 32 -8.23 0.43 -19.52
N ARG A 33 -9.04 1.39 -19.94
CA ARG A 33 -9.48 2.44 -19.02
C ARG A 33 -10.04 1.72 -17.80
N ALA A 34 -9.55 2.07 -16.60
CA ALA A 34 -10.01 1.52 -15.33
C ALA A 34 -11.54 1.33 -15.38
N GLU A 35 -11.99 0.07 -15.40
CA GLU A 35 -13.39 -0.25 -15.57
C GLU A 35 -14.15 0.24 -14.33
N THR A 36 -14.65 1.47 -14.41
CA THR A 36 -15.87 1.89 -13.72
C THR A 36 -17.12 1.36 -14.46
N THR A 37 -16.94 0.41 -15.38
CA THR A 37 -18.02 -0.20 -16.16
C THR A 37 -18.85 -1.05 -15.20
N PRO A 38 -20.17 -0.81 -15.11
CA PRO A 38 -21.04 -1.67 -14.33
C PRO A 38 -20.92 -3.12 -14.81
N MET A 39 -20.95 -4.09 -13.89
CA MET A 39 -21.13 -5.48 -14.29
C MET A 39 -22.47 -5.63 -15.03
N THR A 40 -22.72 -6.75 -15.69
CA THR A 40 -23.88 -6.98 -16.58
C THR A 40 -25.26 -6.69 -15.96
N ASP A 41 -25.34 -6.46 -14.66
CA ASP A 41 -26.51 -6.10 -13.86
C ASP A 41 -26.54 -4.63 -13.37
N GLY A 42 -25.58 -3.79 -13.74
CA GLY A 42 -25.53 -2.36 -13.40
C GLY A 42 -24.88 -2.03 -12.05
N LEU A 43 -24.41 -3.02 -11.29
CA LEU A 43 -23.78 -2.81 -9.98
C LEU A 43 -22.26 -2.66 -10.07
N THR A 44 -21.69 -1.94 -9.10
CA THR A 44 -20.23 -1.85 -8.92
C THR A 44 -19.69 -3.11 -8.23
N ALA A 45 -18.40 -3.42 -8.42
CA ALA A 45 -17.75 -4.53 -7.71
C ALA A 45 -17.90 -4.45 -6.18
N PHE A 46 -17.99 -3.22 -5.64
CA PHE A 46 -18.22 -2.98 -4.22
C PHE A 46 -19.62 -3.41 -3.79
N GLU A 47 -20.68 -3.00 -4.49
CA GLU A 47 -22.06 -3.42 -4.18
C GLU A 47 -22.25 -4.94 -4.35
N HIS A 48 -21.57 -5.56 -5.32
CA HIS A 48 -21.54 -7.03 -5.45
C HIS A 48 -20.87 -7.72 -4.27
N ALA A 49 -19.81 -7.13 -3.71
CA ALA A 49 -19.17 -7.67 -2.51
C ALA A 49 -20.09 -7.52 -1.30
N LEU A 50 -20.80 -6.40 -1.17
CA LEU A 50 -21.76 -6.14 -0.08
C LEU A 50 -22.97 -7.07 -0.12
N ALA A 51 -23.45 -7.44 -1.31
CA ALA A 51 -24.59 -8.36 -1.47
C ALA A 51 -24.38 -9.77 -0.90
N ARG A 52 -23.15 -10.10 -0.46
CA ARG A 52 -22.82 -11.36 0.22
C ARG A 52 -23.10 -11.33 1.72
N PHE A 53 -23.40 -10.16 2.27
CA PHE A 53 -23.66 -9.94 3.68
C PHE A 53 -25.16 -9.73 3.92
N PRO A 54 -25.67 -10.05 5.12
CA PRO A 54 -27.02 -9.64 5.53
C PRO A 54 -27.18 -8.12 5.46
N ASP A 55 -28.39 -7.64 5.21
CA ASP A 55 -28.69 -6.22 4.97
C ASP A 55 -28.07 -5.28 6.03
N GLU A 56 -28.20 -5.61 7.32
CA GLU A 56 -27.65 -4.79 8.40
C GLU A 56 -26.11 -4.70 8.36
N ALA A 57 -25.42 -5.80 8.03
CA ALA A 57 -23.98 -5.81 7.88
C ALA A 57 -23.54 -5.08 6.59
N ALA A 58 -24.29 -5.24 5.49
CA ALA A 58 -24.04 -4.53 4.25
C ALA A 58 -24.18 -3.01 4.43
N ASP A 59 -25.15 -2.55 5.22
CA ASP A 59 -25.36 -1.13 5.52
C ASP A 59 -24.19 -0.52 6.30
N LEU A 60 -23.66 -1.23 7.30
CA LEU A 60 -22.45 -0.80 8.02
C LEU A 60 -21.26 -0.69 7.06
N LEU A 61 -21.04 -1.73 6.25
CA LEU A 61 -19.93 -1.82 5.32
C LEU A 61 -20.01 -0.80 4.17
N ARG A 62 -21.20 -0.33 3.80
CA ARG A 62 -21.37 0.68 2.73
C ARG A 62 -20.68 2.01 3.05
N THR A 63 -20.48 2.32 4.33
CA THR A 63 -19.78 3.53 4.81
C THR A 63 -18.25 3.43 4.78
N LEU A 64 -17.69 2.26 4.40
CA LEU A 64 -16.25 2.05 4.39
C LEU A 64 -15.46 3.09 3.59
N PRO A 65 -15.89 3.55 2.40
CA PRO A 65 -15.15 4.56 1.65
C PRO A 65 -14.94 5.86 2.45
N ASP A 66 -15.89 6.28 3.28
CA ASP A 66 -15.78 7.50 4.10
C ASP A 66 -14.64 7.41 5.13
N ARG A 67 -14.30 6.18 5.51
CA ARG A 67 -13.24 5.85 6.47
C ARG A 67 -12.05 5.15 5.80
N ARG A 68 -11.97 5.22 4.46
CA ARG A 68 -10.92 4.60 3.65
C ARG A 68 -10.74 3.10 3.89
N GLY A 69 -11.80 2.41 4.33
CA GLY A 69 -11.77 0.98 4.66
C GLY A 69 -11.45 0.65 6.11
N ALA A 70 -11.42 1.62 7.03
CA ALA A 70 -11.19 1.36 8.45
C ALA A 70 -12.50 0.95 9.15
N ILE A 71 -12.43 -0.11 9.94
CA ILE A 71 -13.52 -0.64 10.76
C ILE A 71 -13.07 -0.55 12.22
N PRO A 72 -13.62 0.37 13.02
CA PRO A 72 -13.34 0.47 14.44
C PRO A 72 -13.64 -0.84 15.17
N ALA A 73 -12.92 -1.11 16.26
CA ALA A 73 -13.02 -2.37 17.00
C ALA A 73 -14.46 -2.75 17.39
N ALA A 74 -15.25 -1.80 17.88
CA ALA A 74 -16.65 -2.04 18.26
C ALA A 74 -17.56 -2.41 17.07
N GLU A 75 -17.27 -1.88 15.89
CA GLU A 75 -18.02 -2.21 14.67
C GLU A 75 -17.57 -3.56 14.10
N ALA A 76 -16.28 -3.89 14.20
CA ALA A 76 -15.78 -5.22 13.86
C ALA A 76 -16.41 -6.31 14.75
N GLU A 77 -16.60 -6.04 16.05
CA GLU A 77 -17.34 -6.94 16.95
C GLU A 77 -18.79 -7.10 16.51
N ARG A 78 -19.50 -5.99 16.27
CA ARG A 78 -20.89 -6.02 15.82
C ARG A 78 -21.05 -6.80 14.50
N LEU A 79 -20.14 -6.62 13.55
CA LEU A 79 -20.12 -7.40 12.31
C LEU A 79 -19.91 -8.89 12.59
N GLY A 80 -19.01 -9.24 13.51
CA GLY A 80 -18.81 -10.62 13.96
C GLY A 80 -20.08 -11.22 14.59
N GLU A 81 -20.79 -10.46 15.43
CA GLU A 81 -22.06 -10.87 16.04
C GLU A 81 -23.16 -11.08 15.00
N LEU A 82 -23.34 -10.15 14.06
CA LEU A 82 -24.33 -10.24 12.98
C LEU A 82 -24.11 -11.44 12.07
N LEU A 83 -22.85 -11.82 11.85
CA LEU A 83 -22.48 -12.95 11.00
C LEU A 83 -22.31 -14.27 11.78
N GLY A 84 -22.32 -14.22 13.10
CA GLY A 84 -22.00 -15.37 13.96
C GLY A 84 -20.59 -15.90 13.75
N THR A 85 -19.60 -15.04 13.50
CA THR A 85 -18.20 -15.43 13.21
C THR A 85 -17.21 -14.84 14.19
N ASP A 86 -16.08 -15.51 14.37
CA ASP A 86 -14.92 -14.90 15.03
C ASP A 86 -14.24 -13.85 14.13
N ARG A 87 -13.27 -13.12 14.70
CA ARG A 87 -12.51 -12.07 13.99
C ARG A 87 -11.77 -12.61 12.75
N ARG A 88 -11.18 -13.81 12.79
CA ARG A 88 -10.41 -14.36 11.67
C ARG A 88 -11.33 -14.69 10.51
N SER A 89 -12.47 -15.32 10.80
CA SER A 89 -13.50 -15.60 9.80
C SER A 89 -14.09 -14.30 9.23
N LEU A 90 -14.30 -13.27 10.05
CA LEU A 90 -14.74 -11.95 9.58
C LEU A 90 -13.71 -11.34 8.62
N MET A 91 -12.41 -11.37 8.97
CA MET A 91 -11.35 -10.86 8.08
C MET A 91 -11.35 -11.56 6.72
N ILE A 92 -11.58 -12.87 6.68
CA ILE A 92 -11.68 -13.65 5.44
C ILE A 92 -12.94 -13.26 4.64
N ALA A 93 -14.08 -13.12 5.32
CA ALA A 93 -15.33 -12.69 4.69
C ALA A 93 -15.22 -11.29 4.06
N LEU A 94 -14.42 -10.41 4.64
CA LEU A 94 -14.19 -9.04 4.16
C LEU A 94 -13.22 -8.94 2.97
N LEU A 95 -12.49 -10.01 2.60
CA LEU A 95 -11.51 -9.96 1.51
C LEU A 95 -12.10 -9.52 0.15
N PRO A 96 -13.30 -9.98 -0.29
CA PRO A 96 -13.92 -9.47 -1.51
C PRO A 96 -14.31 -7.99 -1.42
N VAL A 97 -14.70 -7.51 -0.22
CA VAL A 97 -15.00 -6.09 0.01
C VAL A 97 -13.71 -5.27 -0.11
N ALA A 98 -12.60 -5.75 0.46
CA ALA A 98 -11.30 -5.13 0.32
C ALA A 98 -10.84 -5.08 -1.14
N ALA A 99 -10.96 -6.19 -1.87
CA ALA A 99 -10.55 -6.29 -3.27
C ALA A 99 -11.33 -5.31 -4.19
N ALA A 100 -12.54 -4.89 -3.82
CA ALA A 100 -13.31 -3.91 -4.57
C ALA A 100 -12.71 -2.48 -4.53
N PHE A 101 -11.72 -2.22 -3.67
CA PHE A 101 -10.93 -0.97 -3.66
C PHE A 101 -9.67 -1.04 -4.55
N ALA A 102 -9.42 -2.16 -5.24
CA ALA A 102 -8.24 -2.34 -6.06
C ALA A 102 -8.23 -1.38 -7.26
N HIS A 103 -7.03 -1.00 -7.70
CA HIS A 103 -6.79 -0.33 -8.97
C HIS A 103 -5.77 -1.13 -9.80
N PRO A 104 -6.14 -2.29 -10.37
CA PRO A 104 -5.21 -3.20 -11.05
C PRO A 104 -5.06 -2.83 -12.54
N ALA A 105 -4.61 -1.60 -12.81
CA ALA A 105 -4.54 -1.04 -14.17
C ALA A 105 -3.60 -1.78 -15.14
N ILE A 106 -2.72 -2.66 -14.65
CA ILE A 106 -1.77 -3.43 -15.46
C ILE A 106 -2.21 -4.90 -15.50
N SER A 107 -2.50 -5.50 -14.34
CA SER A 107 -2.74 -6.93 -14.20
C SER A 107 -4.18 -7.36 -14.45
N ALA A 108 -5.14 -6.44 -14.32
CA ALA A 108 -6.57 -6.74 -14.22
C ALA A 108 -6.89 -7.78 -13.12
N PHE A 109 -6.03 -7.89 -12.10
CA PHE A 109 -6.17 -8.85 -11.01
C PHE A 109 -6.34 -8.14 -9.67
N ALA A 110 -7.57 -8.12 -9.16
CA ALA A 110 -7.91 -7.49 -7.89
C ALA A 110 -7.52 -8.38 -6.70
N VAL A 111 -6.75 -7.83 -5.77
CA VAL A 111 -6.32 -8.48 -4.52
C VAL A 111 -6.77 -7.61 -3.36
N GLY A 112 -7.42 -8.24 -2.38
CA GLY A 112 -7.81 -7.61 -1.12
C GLY A 112 -7.00 -8.15 0.05
N ALA A 113 -6.77 -7.30 1.03
CA ALA A 113 -6.19 -7.67 2.31
C ALA A 113 -6.91 -6.97 3.46
N VAL A 114 -6.91 -7.59 4.64
CA VAL A 114 -7.47 -7.04 5.87
C VAL A 114 -6.43 -7.20 6.96
N ALA A 115 -5.94 -6.09 7.50
CA ALA A 115 -5.05 -6.08 8.65
C ALA A 115 -5.86 -5.88 9.94
N ALA A 116 -5.58 -6.67 10.97
CA ALA A 116 -6.06 -6.43 12.32
C ALA A 116 -5.00 -5.67 13.10
N GLY A 117 -5.38 -4.55 13.70
CA GLY A 117 -4.54 -3.77 14.60
C GLY A 117 -4.06 -4.57 15.82
N ARG A 118 -3.34 -3.91 16.73
CA ARG A 118 -2.93 -4.55 17.97
C ARG A 118 -4.18 -4.91 18.78
N THR A 119 -4.22 -6.15 19.28
CA THR A 119 -5.32 -6.58 20.15
C THR A 119 -5.31 -5.76 21.44
N THR A 120 -6.40 -5.10 21.75
CA THR A 120 -6.60 -4.36 23.01
C THR A 120 -6.74 -5.32 24.18
N PRO A 121 -6.55 -4.87 25.44
CA PRO A 121 -6.63 -5.75 26.62
C PRO A 121 -7.96 -6.50 26.78
N ASP A 122 -9.05 -5.95 26.24
CA ASP A 122 -10.38 -6.56 26.20
C ASP A 122 -10.58 -7.53 25.01
N GLY A 123 -9.51 -7.84 24.25
CA GLY A 123 -9.51 -8.87 23.20
C GLY A 123 -9.91 -8.38 21.81
N ARG A 124 -10.18 -7.08 21.65
CA ARG A 124 -10.71 -6.49 20.42
C ARG A 124 -9.62 -5.95 19.51
N ALA A 125 -9.93 -5.72 18.25
CA ALA A 125 -9.02 -5.09 17.30
C ALA A 125 -9.80 -4.36 16.22
N ALA A 126 -9.35 -3.16 15.83
CA ALA A 126 -9.82 -2.52 14.61
C ALA A 126 -9.29 -3.28 13.38
N LEU A 127 -10.04 -3.20 12.29
CA LEU A 127 -9.67 -3.81 11.01
C LEU A 127 -9.43 -2.73 9.96
N TYR A 128 -8.46 -2.96 9.08
CA TYR A 128 -8.04 -2.03 8.05
C TYR A 128 -7.96 -2.75 6.71
N LEU A 129 -8.84 -2.37 5.79
CA LEU A 129 -8.83 -2.92 4.45
C LEU A 129 -7.70 -2.30 3.62
N GLY A 130 -7.13 -3.10 2.73
CA GLY A 130 -6.17 -2.69 1.72
C GLY A 130 -6.39 -3.46 0.43
N ALA A 131 -5.99 -2.86 -0.69
CA ALA A 131 -6.12 -3.45 -2.01
C ALA A 131 -4.91 -3.11 -2.87
N ASN A 132 -4.62 -3.94 -3.87
CA ASN A 132 -3.51 -3.64 -4.77
C ASN A 132 -3.81 -2.41 -5.64
N PHE A 133 -2.77 -1.62 -5.87
CA PHE A 133 -2.83 -0.38 -6.62
C PHE A 133 -1.69 -0.34 -7.63
N GLU A 134 -2.03 -0.21 -8.90
CA GLU A 134 -1.11 -0.20 -10.02
C GLU A 134 -1.27 1.09 -10.81
N VAL A 135 -0.15 1.64 -11.29
CA VAL A 135 -0.15 2.87 -12.09
C VAL A 135 0.00 2.48 -13.55
N GLY A 136 -1.07 2.65 -14.34
CA GLY A 136 -1.06 2.34 -15.76
C GLY A 136 -0.01 3.16 -16.54
N GLY A 137 0.64 2.53 -17.52
CA GLY A 137 1.68 3.18 -18.34
C GLY A 137 3.04 3.35 -17.64
N GLU A 138 3.16 3.02 -16.35
CA GLU A 138 4.39 3.09 -15.59
C GLU A 138 5.04 1.72 -15.36
N PHE A 139 6.31 1.73 -14.96
CA PHE A 139 7.01 0.50 -14.60
C PHE A 139 6.45 -0.05 -13.26
N PRO A 140 6.33 -1.39 -13.09
CA PRO A 140 5.68 -2.00 -11.91
C PRO A 140 6.31 -1.69 -10.55
N THR A 141 7.45 -0.98 -10.49
CA THR A 141 8.03 -0.47 -9.24
C THR A 141 7.12 0.51 -8.50
N LEU A 142 6.12 1.11 -9.19
CA LEU A 142 5.13 1.98 -8.56
C LEU A 142 3.96 1.21 -7.93
N SER A 143 3.86 -0.10 -8.16
CA SER A 143 2.76 -0.90 -7.61
C SER A 143 2.79 -0.94 -6.08
N VAL A 144 1.61 -0.91 -5.47
CA VAL A 144 1.38 -1.17 -4.05
C VAL A 144 0.58 -2.46 -3.94
N HIS A 145 1.07 -3.40 -3.15
CA HIS A 145 0.37 -4.66 -2.93
C HIS A 145 -0.72 -4.49 -1.85
N ALA A 146 -1.73 -5.36 -1.85
CA ALA A 146 -2.85 -5.26 -0.91
C ALA A 146 -2.38 -5.31 0.56
N GLU A 147 -1.39 -6.15 0.85
CA GLU A 147 -0.81 -6.29 2.19
C GLU A 147 -0.03 -5.04 2.62
N GLN A 148 0.69 -4.40 1.68
CA GLN A 148 1.34 -3.12 1.93
C GLN A 148 0.30 -2.04 2.21
N ALA A 149 -0.77 -1.97 1.41
CA ALA A 149 -1.85 -1.02 1.57
C ALA A 149 -2.58 -1.18 2.90
N ALA A 150 -2.91 -2.42 3.32
CA ALA A 150 -3.60 -2.68 4.58
C ALA A 150 -2.73 -2.32 5.80
N ALA A 151 -1.45 -2.66 5.79
CA ALA A 151 -0.53 -2.31 6.88
C ALA A 151 -0.24 -0.80 6.93
N ALA A 152 -0.05 -0.16 5.76
CA ALA A 152 0.11 1.29 5.66
C ALA A 152 -1.14 2.03 6.17
N HIS A 153 -2.32 1.54 5.82
CA HIS A 153 -3.59 2.11 6.26
C HIS A 153 -3.74 2.03 7.79
N ALA A 154 -3.52 0.86 8.38
CA ALA A 154 -3.50 0.69 9.83
C ALA A 154 -2.53 1.68 10.50
N TRP A 155 -1.33 1.81 9.95
CA TRP A 155 -0.34 2.75 10.47
C TRP A 155 -0.78 4.21 10.36
N LEU A 156 -1.34 4.64 9.22
CA LEU A 156 -1.90 5.99 9.05
C LEU A 156 -3.06 6.28 10.02
N ALA A 157 -3.82 5.25 10.41
CA ALA A 157 -4.87 5.33 11.43
C ALA A 157 -4.32 5.36 12.88
N GLY A 158 -3.01 5.24 13.07
CA GLY A 158 -2.35 5.36 14.38
C GLY A 158 -2.07 4.02 15.06
N GLU A 159 -2.23 2.88 14.38
CA GLU A 159 -1.87 1.59 14.95
C GLU A 159 -0.37 1.49 15.26
N THR A 160 -0.06 0.82 16.37
CA THR A 160 1.31 0.61 16.85
C THR A 160 1.83 -0.81 16.62
N GLY A 161 1.10 -1.59 15.83
CA GLY A 161 1.42 -2.96 15.48
C GLY A 161 0.20 -3.66 14.90
N LEU A 162 0.42 -4.85 14.34
CA LEU A 162 -0.62 -5.68 13.77
C LEU A 162 -0.62 -7.04 14.45
N SER A 163 -1.80 -7.59 14.69
CA SER A 163 -1.95 -8.94 15.26
C SER A 163 -2.13 -10.01 14.17
N ALA A 164 -2.81 -9.68 13.08
CA ALA A 164 -3.07 -10.59 11.98
C ALA A 164 -3.22 -9.84 10.65
N LEU A 165 -2.99 -10.54 9.54
CA LEU A 165 -3.27 -10.06 8.20
C LEU A 165 -3.89 -11.19 7.37
N ALA A 166 -5.07 -10.94 6.80
CA ALA A 166 -5.70 -11.80 5.82
C ALA A 166 -5.46 -11.26 4.42
N ALA A 167 -5.29 -12.14 3.43
CA ALA A 167 -5.17 -11.76 2.03
C ALA A 167 -5.94 -12.73 1.12
N SER A 168 -6.49 -12.22 0.02
CA SER A 168 -7.21 -13.04 -0.99
C SER A 168 -6.29 -13.90 -1.84
N SER A 169 -4.98 -13.67 -1.75
CA SER A 169 -3.93 -14.48 -2.36
C SER A 169 -2.77 -14.63 -1.37
N PRO A 170 -2.02 -15.75 -1.37
CA PRO A 170 -0.86 -15.91 -0.50
C PRO A 170 0.17 -14.78 -0.70
N PRO A 171 0.71 -14.19 0.38
CA PRO A 171 1.68 -13.12 0.26
C PRO A 171 2.91 -13.53 -0.56
N CYS A 172 3.27 -12.72 -1.55
CA CYS A 172 4.46 -12.93 -2.36
C CYS A 172 5.74 -12.60 -1.56
N GLY A 173 6.92 -12.94 -2.10
CA GLY A 173 8.19 -12.67 -1.42
C GLY A 173 8.40 -11.20 -1.04
N HIS A 174 7.96 -10.27 -1.91
CA HIS A 174 8.01 -8.82 -1.65
C HIS A 174 7.16 -8.43 -0.44
N CYS A 175 5.90 -8.90 -0.36
CA CYS A 175 5.02 -8.61 0.78
C CYS A 175 5.54 -9.24 2.07
N ARG A 176 6.07 -10.47 2.02
CA ARG A 176 6.68 -11.11 3.19
C ARG A 176 7.83 -10.26 3.73
N GLN A 177 8.69 -9.78 2.85
CA GLN A 177 9.83 -8.94 3.23
C GLN A 177 9.41 -7.55 3.72
N PHE A 178 8.37 -6.95 3.13
CA PHE A 178 7.78 -5.69 3.60
C PHE A 178 7.19 -5.85 5.01
N LEU A 179 6.37 -6.88 5.24
CA LEU A 179 5.77 -7.14 6.54
C LEU A 179 6.81 -7.50 7.60
N TYR A 180 7.98 -8.02 7.19
CA TYR A 180 9.08 -8.32 8.12
C TYR A 180 9.72 -7.06 8.73
N GLU A 181 9.34 -5.88 8.23
CA GLU A 181 9.76 -4.58 8.73
C GLU A 181 8.89 -4.06 9.88
N LEU A 182 7.78 -4.72 10.22
CA LEU A 182 6.92 -4.36 11.34
C LEU A 182 7.62 -4.60 12.70
N GLU A 183 7.32 -3.79 13.72
CA GLU A 183 7.89 -3.94 15.07
C GLU A 183 7.79 -5.37 15.64
N ASP A 184 6.62 -6.00 15.50
CA ASP A 184 6.33 -7.35 16.02
C ASP A 184 6.18 -8.38 14.88
N ALA A 185 6.88 -8.19 13.77
CA ALA A 185 6.71 -8.94 12.52
C ALA A 185 6.68 -10.47 12.69
N GLN A 186 7.50 -11.03 13.57
CA GLN A 186 7.63 -12.49 13.74
C GLN A 186 6.34 -13.14 14.26
N ALA A 187 5.58 -12.41 15.10
CA ALA A 187 4.34 -12.89 15.70
C ALA A 187 3.12 -12.64 14.81
N LEU A 188 3.27 -11.92 13.70
CA LEU A 188 2.17 -11.59 12.80
C LEU A 188 1.54 -12.87 12.24
N GLU A 189 0.26 -13.06 12.55
CA GLU A 189 -0.55 -14.14 12.00
C GLU A 189 -0.93 -13.84 10.54
N ILE A 190 -0.76 -14.81 9.65
CA ILE A 190 -1.16 -14.69 8.25
C ILE A 190 -2.30 -15.67 7.99
N LEU A 191 -3.42 -15.13 7.51
CA LEU A 191 -4.64 -15.86 7.19
C LEU A 191 -4.78 -15.96 5.66
N SER A 192 -4.88 -17.18 5.15
CA SER A 192 -5.20 -17.44 3.75
C SER A 192 -6.55 -18.14 3.66
N ALA A 193 -7.37 -17.75 2.68
CA ALA A 193 -8.58 -18.51 2.36
C ALA A 193 -8.22 -19.96 2.01
N SER A 194 -8.98 -20.93 2.52
CA SER A 194 -8.90 -22.36 2.17
C SER A 194 -10.15 -22.75 1.40
N GLU A 195 -10.02 -23.72 0.49
CA GLU A 195 -11.18 -24.32 -0.20
C GLU A 195 -11.94 -25.33 0.70
N GLU A 196 -11.34 -25.75 1.82
CA GLU A 196 -11.94 -26.61 2.83
C GLU A 196 -12.82 -25.77 3.78
N ALA A 197 -14.06 -26.17 4.07
CA ALA A 197 -14.98 -25.40 4.92
C ALA A 197 -15.04 -25.91 6.39
N PRO A 198 -15.22 -25.03 7.39
CA PRO A 198 -14.92 -23.61 7.38
C PRO A 198 -13.41 -23.46 7.53
N GLY A 199 -12.70 -23.08 6.48
CA GLY A 199 -11.25 -23.11 6.50
C GLY A 199 -10.68 -21.81 6.00
N TYR A 200 -10.06 -21.08 6.92
CA TYR A 200 -8.84 -20.38 6.58
C TYR A 200 -7.67 -21.24 7.05
N ARG A 201 -6.53 -21.07 6.42
CA ARG A 201 -5.26 -21.57 6.93
C ARG A 201 -4.58 -20.44 7.65
N THR A 202 -4.19 -20.70 8.90
CA THR A 202 -3.33 -19.83 9.68
C THR A 202 -1.89 -20.28 9.55
N THR A 203 -1.00 -19.32 9.38
CA THR A 203 0.44 -19.48 9.60
C THR A 203 0.99 -18.21 10.27
N THR A 204 2.29 -18.14 10.50
CA THR A 204 2.97 -16.92 10.94
C THR A 204 3.87 -16.39 9.82
N LEU A 205 4.18 -15.10 9.85
CA LEU A 205 5.14 -14.53 8.91
C LEU A 205 6.51 -15.22 8.98
N ALA A 206 6.97 -15.54 10.19
CA ALA A 206 8.23 -16.26 10.40
C ALA A 206 8.28 -17.63 9.71
N ARG A 207 7.14 -18.32 9.57
CA ARG A 207 7.07 -19.59 8.81
C ARG A 207 7.05 -19.37 7.29
N LEU A 208 6.53 -18.24 6.83
CA LEU A 208 6.50 -17.89 5.40
C LEU A 208 7.82 -17.33 4.88
N LEU A 209 8.67 -16.81 5.78
CA LEU A 209 9.98 -16.26 5.49
C LEU A 209 11.01 -16.82 6.50
N PRO A 210 11.42 -18.08 6.36
CA PRO A 210 12.47 -18.66 7.21
C PRO A 210 13.81 -17.96 6.95
N ASP A 211 14.65 -17.88 8.00
CA ASP A 211 15.97 -17.23 7.96
C ASP A 211 15.93 -15.81 7.37
N ALA A 212 14.88 -15.07 7.72
CA ALA A 212 14.56 -13.78 7.14
C ALA A 212 15.67 -12.73 7.34
N PHE A 213 16.00 -12.04 6.26
CA PHE A 213 16.78 -10.81 6.31
C PHE A 213 15.91 -9.66 6.84
N GLY A 214 16.42 -8.84 7.76
CA GLY A 214 15.61 -7.78 8.35
C GLY A 214 16.40 -6.76 9.17
N PRO A 215 15.70 -5.85 9.88
CA PRO A 215 16.30 -4.69 10.55
C PRO A 215 17.45 -5.04 11.49
N HIS A 216 17.27 -6.11 12.27
CA HIS A 216 18.26 -6.60 13.24
C HIS A 216 19.62 -6.96 12.62
N ILE A 217 19.66 -7.42 11.36
CA ILE A 217 20.92 -7.73 10.65
C ILE A 217 21.69 -6.46 10.33
N LEU A 218 20.98 -5.37 10.08
CA LEU A 218 21.53 -4.05 9.79
C LEU A 218 21.77 -3.21 11.06
N GLY A 219 21.62 -3.80 12.25
CA GLY A 219 21.79 -3.10 13.53
C GLY A 219 20.67 -2.11 13.85
N ILE A 220 19.54 -2.16 13.13
CA ILE A 220 18.36 -1.34 13.41
C ILE A 220 17.49 -2.04 14.46
N ALA A 221 17.26 -1.35 15.58
CA ALA A 221 16.33 -1.82 16.60
C ALA A 221 14.89 -1.48 16.20
N GLY A 222 14.01 -2.47 16.33
CA GLY A 222 12.57 -2.36 16.03
C GLY A 222 12.25 -2.22 14.54
N GLY A 223 10.97 -2.05 14.25
CA GLY A 223 10.39 -1.87 12.91
C GLY A 223 9.56 -0.59 12.76
N PHE A 224 8.83 -0.47 11.65
CA PHE A 224 7.79 0.55 11.50
C PHE A 224 6.53 0.19 12.28
N MET A 225 5.67 1.17 12.56
CA MET A 225 4.56 1.13 13.55
C MET A 225 5.00 1.09 15.02
N ALA A 226 6.28 0.89 15.31
CA ALA A 226 6.79 1.01 16.67
C ALA A 226 6.45 2.39 17.27
N ASN A 227 6.07 2.42 18.55
CA ASN A 227 5.98 3.65 19.32
C ASN A 227 7.40 4.15 19.63
N ARG A 228 8.10 4.62 18.59
CA ARG A 228 9.41 5.27 18.74
C ARG A 228 9.17 6.64 19.39
N GLY A 229 10.19 7.15 20.09
CA GLY A 229 10.14 8.43 20.81
C GLY A 229 9.86 9.65 19.90
N SER A 230 10.47 10.79 20.19
CA SER A 230 10.17 12.01 19.41
C SER A 230 10.53 11.84 17.93
N ALA A 231 9.52 11.96 17.06
CA ALA A 231 9.68 12.04 15.61
C ALA A 231 10.69 13.14 15.22
N PRO A 232 11.46 12.97 14.13
CA PRO A 232 12.36 14.02 13.64
C PRO A 232 11.57 15.30 13.36
N ARG A 233 12.05 16.41 13.92
CA ARG A 233 11.48 17.73 13.64
C ARG A 233 12.02 18.23 12.31
N LEU A 234 11.19 18.21 11.29
CA LEU A 234 11.52 18.71 9.95
C LEU A 234 11.01 20.15 9.78
N VAL A 235 11.78 20.96 9.05
CA VAL A 235 11.40 22.33 8.67
C VAL A 235 11.83 22.63 7.23
N PHE A 236 11.08 23.50 6.55
CA PHE A 236 11.45 24.10 5.25
C PHE A 236 11.03 25.58 5.26
N ASP A 237 11.58 26.38 4.34
CA ASP A 237 11.53 27.84 4.42
C ASP A 237 10.28 28.44 3.75
N GLU A 238 9.65 27.72 2.83
CA GLU A 238 8.45 28.14 2.12
C GLU A 238 7.23 28.30 3.03
N ALA A 239 6.30 29.18 2.64
CA ALA A 239 5.06 29.40 3.38
C ALA A 239 4.24 28.11 3.51
N ARG A 240 3.76 27.82 4.73
CA ARG A 240 3.00 26.62 5.06
C ARG A 240 1.50 26.87 4.97
N ASP A 241 0.87 26.27 3.95
CA ASP A 241 -0.58 26.07 3.90
C ASP A 241 -0.95 24.70 4.49
N ALA A 242 -2.24 24.38 4.56
CA ALA A 242 -2.72 23.13 5.14
C ALA A 242 -2.18 21.86 4.45
N VAL A 243 -1.94 21.90 3.14
CA VAL A 243 -1.48 20.74 2.36
C VAL A 243 0.01 20.50 2.60
N ARG A 244 0.81 21.57 2.57
CA ARG A 244 2.24 21.53 2.89
C ARG A 244 2.50 21.13 4.34
N GLU A 245 1.66 21.60 5.27
CA GLU A 245 1.73 21.20 6.68
C GLU A 245 1.39 19.72 6.86
N ALA A 246 0.34 19.21 6.19
CA ALA A 246 0.00 17.79 6.24
C ALA A 246 1.11 16.89 5.67
N ALA A 247 1.73 17.29 4.55
CA ALA A 247 2.88 16.58 3.99
C ALA A 247 4.10 16.61 4.93
N LEU A 248 4.35 17.74 5.61
CA LEU A 248 5.44 17.87 6.59
C LEU A 248 5.23 16.94 7.79
N GLN A 249 4.01 16.91 8.35
CA GLN A 249 3.67 16.02 9.46
C GLN A 249 3.81 14.55 9.07
N ALA A 250 3.38 14.18 7.86
CA ALA A 250 3.58 12.85 7.31
C ALA A 250 5.07 12.52 7.15
N ALA A 251 5.89 13.46 6.67
CA ALA A 251 7.34 13.28 6.53
C ALA A 251 8.02 13.07 7.89
N SER A 252 7.69 13.89 8.88
CA SER A 252 8.20 13.74 10.25
C SER A 252 7.80 12.40 10.86
N ALA A 253 6.64 11.86 10.52
CA ALA A 253 6.18 10.57 11.01
C ALA A 253 6.62 9.37 10.15
N SER A 254 7.45 9.57 9.12
CA SER A 254 7.89 8.50 8.22
C SER A 254 8.95 7.58 8.85
N TYR A 255 9.08 6.37 8.30
CA TYR A 255 10.07 5.38 8.73
C TYR A 255 11.18 5.28 7.68
N ALA A 256 12.35 5.85 7.98
CA ALA A 256 13.50 5.87 7.07
C ALA A 256 14.85 5.67 7.78
N PRO A 257 15.06 4.55 8.50
CA PRO A 257 16.28 4.34 9.29
C PRO A 257 17.52 4.03 8.45
N TYR A 258 17.38 3.67 7.18
CA TYR A 258 18.52 3.21 6.37
C TYR A 258 19.17 4.34 5.61
N THR A 259 18.37 5.23 5.00
CA THR A 259 18.91 6.37 4.27
C THR A 259 18.83 7.67 5.05
N GLY A 260 17.94 7.76 6.05
CA GLY A 260 17.58 9.02 6.69
C GLY A 260 16.72 9.94 5.82
N ALA A 261 16.25 9.47 4.65
CA ALA A 261 15.47 10.26 3.71
C ALA A 261 13.97 10.29 4.09
N PHE A 262 13.63 11.07 5.12
CA PHE A 262 12.25 11.23 5.56
C PHE A 262 11.41 11.92 4.49
N ALA A 263 10.24 11.37 4.16
CA ALA A 263 9.34 11.98 3.19
C ALA A 263 7.87 11.72 3.47
N GLY A 264 7.05 12.70 3.11
CA GLY A 264 5.60 12.71 3.24
C GLY A 264 4.99 13.35 2.01
N CYS A 265 3.85 12.83 1.57
CA CYS A 265 3.13 13.31 0.40
C CYS A 265 1.69 13.61 0.80
N ALA A 266 1.16 14.75 0.36
CA ALA A 266 -0.23 15.13 0.56
C ALA A 266 -0.91 15.39 -0.79
N LEU A 267 -2.09 14.81 -0.96
CA LEU A 267 -2.98 15.01 -2.10
C LEU A 267 -4.13 15.90 -1.64
N GLN A 268 -4.34 17.04 -2.30
CA GLN A 268 -5.49 17.89 -2.06
C GLN A 268 -6.55 17.70 -3.14
N THR A 269 -7.78 17.43 -2.75
CA THR A 269 -8.94 17.28 -3.64
C THR A 269 -9.65 18.61 -3.87
N ALA A 270 -10.49 18.68 -4.91
CA ALA A 270 -11.21 19.88 -5.31
C ALA A 270 -12.18 20.41 -4.24
N ASP A 271 -12.68 19.53 -3.38
CA ASP A 271 -13.51 19.86 -2.20
C ASP A 271 -12.70 20.27 -0.96
N GLY A 272 -11.37 20.35 -1.09
CA GLY A 272 -10.46 20.73 -0.01
C GLY A 272 -10.01 19.57 0.89
N GLY A 273 -10.49 18.34 0.66
CA GLY A 273 -10.01 17.15 1.35
C GLY A 273 -8.50 16.94 1.16
N ILE A 274 -7.85 16.39 2.20
CA ILE A 274 -6.41 16.09 2.18
C ILE A 274 -6.21 14.62 2.50
N VAL A 275 -5.43 13.94 1.66
CA VAL A 275 -4.99 12.55 1.88
C VAL A 275 -3.49 12.52 1.95
N VAL A 276 -2.94 11.85 2.97
CA VAL A 276 -1.50 11.78 3.17
C VAL A 276 -0.96 10.37 3.01
N GLY A 277 0.31 10.30 2.64
CA GLY A 277 1.13 9.11 2.70
C GLY A 277 2.51 9.47 3.22
N ARG A 278 3.21 8.50 3.78
CA ARG A 278 4.55 8.68 4.36
C ARG A 278 5.44 7.50 4.04
N THR A 279 6.74 7.74 3.95
CA THR A 279 7.70 6.69 3.60
C THR A 279 7.73 5.56 4.62
N VAL A 280 7.79 4.32 4.12
CA VAL A 280 8.26 3.14 4.86
C VAL A 280 9.44 2.59 4.09
N GLU A 281 10.66 2.80 4.57
CA GLU A 281 11.80 2.06 4.04
C GLU A 281 11.78 0.60 4.51
N ASN A 282 12.53 -0.25 3.83
CA ASN A 282 12.66 -1.65 4.15
C ASN A 282 14.14 -2.06 4.15
N ALA A 283 14.50 -3.01 5.02
CA ALA A 283 15.88 -3.52 5.10
C ALA A 283 16.39 -4.02 3.74
N ALA A 284 15.53 -4.66 2.94
CA ALA A 284 15.86 -5.14 1.60
C ALA A 284 15.71 -4.07 0.51
N HIS A 285 15.53 -2.80 0.89
CA HIS A 285 15.34 -1.62 0.05
C HIS A 285 14.10 -1.67 -0.87
N ASN A 286 14.10 -2.54 -1.88
CA ASN A 286 13.07 -2.62 -2.92
C ASN A 286 11.63 -2.79 -2.38
N PRO A 287 11.40 -3.50 -1.25
CA PRO A 287 10.05 -3.62 -0.70
C PRO A 287 9.51 -2.37 -0.03
N GLY A 288 10.31 -1.32 0.11
CA GLY A 288 9.88 -0.04 0.68
C GLY A 288 8.68 0.56 -0.06
N LEU A 289 7.93 1.39 0.65
CA LEU A 289 6.75 2.09 0.16
C LEU A 289 7.01 3.60 0.21
N SER A 290 7.02 4.25 -0.95
CA SER A 290 7.21 5.70 -1.03
C SER A 290 6.00 6.46 -0.48
N ALA A 291 6.23 7.71 -0.09
CA ALA A 291 5.16 8.58 0.41
C ALA A 291 4.06 8.81 -0.63
N ALA A 292 4.43 8.96 -1.91
CA ALA A 292 3.48 9.15 -3.00
C ALA A 292 2.63 7.90 -3.27
N GLN A 293 3.27 6.72 -3.35
CA GLN A 293 2.55 5.45 -3.51
C GLN A 293 1.50 5.23 -2.41
N MET A 294 1.90 5.47 -1.16
CA MET A 294 0.98 5.36 -0.02
C MET A 294 -0.18 6.36 -0.13
N ALA A 295 0.10 7.63 -0.48
CA ALA A 295 -0.92 8.66 -0.57
C ALA A 295 -1.96 8.36 -1.66
N PHE A 296 -1.52 7.93 -2.85
CA PHE A 296 -2.43 7.57 -3.95
C PHE A 296 -3.23 6.29 -3.66
N SER A 297 -2.59 5.28 -3.06
CA SER A 297 -3.30 4.08 -2.60
C SER A 297 -4.36 4.43 -1.55
N ALA A 298 -4.05 5.27 -0.57
CA ALA A 298 -4.99 5.75 0.44
C ALA A 298 -6.11 6.64 -0.15
N PHE A 299 -5.81 7.42 -1.19
CA PHE A 299 -6.83 8.17 -1.93
C PHE A 299 -7.83 7.22 -2.57
N ASN A 300 -7.35 6.16 -3.23
CA ASN A 300 -8.18 5.16 -3.89
C ASN A 300 -8.96 4.26 -2.93
N ALA A 301 -8.63 4.27 -1.65
CA ALA A 301 -9.46 3.63 -0.62
C ALA A 301 -10.66 4.51 -0.19
N GLY A 302 -10.68 5.80 -0.56
CA GLY A 302 -11.63 6.79 -0.08
C GLY A 302 -12.93 6.93 -0.88
N PRO A 303 -13.74 7.96 -0.58
CA PRO A 303 -15.03 8.18 -1.24
C PRO A 303 -14.90 8.52 -2.72
N LEU A 304 -13.78 9.14 -3.12
CA LEU A 304 -13.45 9.53 -4.50
C LEU A 304 -12.62 8.47 -5.24
N ARG A 305 -12.66 7.20 -4.79
CA ARG A 305 -11.90 6.09 -5.41
C ARG A 305 -12.14 6.01 -6.92
N GLY A 306 -11.06 5.78 -7.67
CA GLY A 306 -11.06 5.76 -9.13
C GLY A 306 -11.18 7.14 -9.80
N ASP A 307 -11.61 8.19 -9.10
CA ASP A 307 -11.72 9.54 -9.64
C ASP A 307 -10.50 10.41 -9.29
N PHE A 308 -9.35 10.11 -9.91
CA PHE A 308 -8.16 10.93 -9.73
C PHE A 308 -8.32 12.36 -10.27
N THR A 309 -9.35 12.63 -11.08
CA THR A 309 -9.63 13.99 -11.60
C THR A 309 -10.02 14.97 -10.51
N ALA A 310 -10.45 14.45 -9.35
CA ALA A 310 -10.70 15.24 -8.17
C ALA A 310 -9.42 15.82 -7.53
N ILE A 311 -8.23 15.27 -7.80
CA ILE A 311 -6.96 15.73 -7.21
C ILE A 311 -6.52 17.02 -7.91
N ARG A 312 -6.22 18.06 -7.12
CA ARG A 312 -5.80 19.40 -7.60
C ARG A 312 -4.36 19.73 -7.27
N ARG A 313 -3.83 19.23 -6.16
CA ARG A 313 -2.43 19.44 -5.76
C ARG A 313 -1.84 18.15 -5.22
N VAL A 314 -0.56 17.95 -5.54
CA VAL A 314 0.28 16.88 -5.02
C VAL A 314 1.52 17.54 -4.43
N VAL A 315 1.66 17.49 -3.11
CA VAL A 315 2.77 18.13 -2.39
C VAL A 315 3.63 17.05 -1.76
N LEU A 316 4.88 16.94 -2.21
CA LEU A 316 5.92 16.16 -1.56
C LEU A 316 6.72 17.06 -0.62
N VAL A 317 6.90 16.65 0.62
CA VAL A 317 7.92 17.20 1.53
C VAL A 317 8.94 16.12 1.77
N GLU A 318 10.21 16.39 1.50
CA GLU A 318 11.29 15.43 1.75
C GLU A 318 12.55 16.06 2.37
N HIS A 319 13.12 15.36 3.35
CA HIS A 319 14.50 15.54 3.77
C HIS A 319 15.38 14.60 2.97
N ALA A 320 15.77 15.01 1.76
CA ALA A 320 16.62 14.17 0.92
C ALA A 320 18.04 14.07 1.49
N THR A 321 18.56 12.84 1.55
CA THR A 321 19.90 12.51 2.06
C THR A 321 20.65 11.65 1.04
N MET A 322 20.75 10.34 1.29
CA MET A 322 21.30 9.35 0.36
C MET A 322 20.31 8.99 -0.76
N SER A 323 19.03 9.34 -0.60
CA SER A 323 17.98 9.09 -1.59
C SER A 323 17.01 10.28 -1.69
N SER A 324 16.29 10.37 -2.80
CA SER A 324 15.23 11.36 -3.04
C SER A 324 14.05 10.69 -3.73
N GLN A 325 12.83 11.07 -3.32
CA GLN A 325 11.57 10.58 -3.88
C GLN A 325 10.95 11.55 -4.90
N ALA A 326 11.51 12.76 -5.10
CA ALA A 326 10.96 13.76 -6.02
C ALA A 326 10.57 13.19 -7.39
N ALA A 327 11.50 12.53 -8.07
CA ALA A 327 11.25 12.00 -9.43
C ALA A 327 10.16 10.91 -9.44
N LEU A 328 10.11 10.07 -8.40
CA LEU A 328 9.08 9.04 -8.27
C LEU A 328 7.71 9.68 -8.00
N ALA A 329 7.65 10.65 -7.09
CA ALA A 329 6.41 11.35 -6.75
C ALA A 329 5.86 12.16 -7.94
N GLU A 330 6.74 12.82 -8.69
CA GLU A 330 6.38 13.53 -9.92
C GLU A 330 5.83 12.56 -10.98
N ARG A 331 6.44 11.39 -11.13
CA ARG A 331 5.94 10.32 -12.03
C ARG A 331 4.56 9.83 -11.61
N CYS A 332 4.33 9.57 -10.32
CA CYS A 332 3.01 9.22 -9.80
C CYS A 332 1.99 10.32 -10.09
N ALA A 333 2.34 11.59 -9.82
CA ALA A 333 1.47 12.73 -10.06
C ALA A 333 1.13 12.88 -11.56
N HIS A 334 2.12 12.80 -12.43
CA HIS A 334 1.93 12.89 -13.87
C HIS A 334 1.06 11.74 -14.42
N ALA A 335 1.28 10.51 -13.96
CA ALA A 335 0.54 9.35 -14.45
C ALA A 335 -0.91 9.30 -13.97
N LEU A 336 -1.18 9.70 -12.72
CA LEU A 336 -2.50 9.57 -12.09
C LEU A 336 -3.31 10.86 -12.11
N ALA A 337 -2.66 12.02 -12.00
CA ALA A 337 -3.29 13.33 -11.90
C ALA A 337 -2.50 14.41 -12.67
N PRO A 338 -2.34 14.28 -14.00
CA PRO A 338 -1.51 15.20 -14.82
C PRO A 338 -1.99 16.66 -14.82
N TRP A 339 -3.23 16.92 -14.41
CA TRP A 339 -3.82 18.25 -14.23
C TRP A 339 -3.51 18.88 -12.86
N ALA A 340 -3.07 18.09 -11.88
CA ALA A 340 -2.78 18.56 -10.54
C ALA A 340 -1.44 19.31 -10.52
N ALA A 341 -1.37 20.39 -9.75
CA ALA A 341 -0.08 21.05 -9.51
C ALA A 341 0.80 20.15 -8.63
N PHE A 342 2.00 19.85 -9.09
CA PHE A 342 3.01 19.12 -8.33
C PHE A 342 4.01 20.08 -7.68
N GLU A 343 4.26 19.89 -6.38
CA GLU A 343 5.20 20.69 -5.60
C GLU A 343 6.13 19.78 -4.80
N CYS A 344 7.42 20.09 -4.77
CA CYS A 344 8.40 19.38 -3.94
C CYS A 344 9.12 20.38 -3.02
N CYS A 345 8.85 20.28 -1.72
CA CYS A 345 9.44 21.10 -0.66
C CYS A 345 10.63 20.35 -0.04
N ARG A 346 11.79 21.01 0.01
CA ARG A 346 13.03 20.43 0.54
C ARG A 346 13.16 20.74 2.04
N ALA A 347 12.92 19.74 2.87
CA ALA A 347 13.03 19.86 4.32
C ALA A 347 14.43 19.56 4.84
N ARG A 348 14.73 20.12 6.00
CA ARG A 348 15.93 19.84 6.81
C ARG A 348 15.53 19.50 8.24
N LEU A 349 16.38 18.76 8.93
CA LEU A 349 16.26 18.60 10.38
C LEU A 349 16.40 19.96 11.04
N ALA A 350 15.50 20.27 11.97
CA ALA A 350 15.64 21.44 12.82
C ALA A 350 16.88 21.28 13.72
N SER A 351 17.60 22.39 13.97
CA SER A 351 18.63 22.41 15.01
C SER A 351 18.01 22.02 16.35
N MET A 352 18.73 21.23 17.14
CA MET A 352 18.46 21.11 18.56
C MET A 352 19.03 22.36 19.21
N ASP A 353 18.18 23.36 19.41
CA ASP A 353 18.53 24.61 20.10
C ASP A 353 18.74 24.37 21.60
#